data_AF-A0A3D4QSX6-F1
#
_entry.id   AF-A0A3D4QSX6-F1
#
_cell.length_a   1.000
_cell.length_b   1.000
_cell.length_c   1.000
_cell.angle_alpha   90.00
_cell.angle_beta   90.00
_cell.angle_gamma   90.00
#
_symmetry.space_group_name_H-M   'P 1'
#
loop_
_entity.id
_entity.type
_entity.pdbx_description
1 polymer ?
#
loop_
_entity_poly.entity_id
_entity_poly.type
_entity_poly.pdbx_seq_one_letter_code
_entity_poly.pdbx_strand_id
1 'polypeptide(L)'
;MLKRFEVTYFKNFANRIILDFTDVRDYRFNTCCIKDNLLNKIIIYGRNAVGKSNIGLALFDITTHLADKNVSPGLYDHYLNADSSSDFAEFRYDFQFEQIGISYVYRKTAVNSLVYEELSIDGNKIFTYNFLKRKGDFTGLTAYVPSLNFEFREGNLSVLRYIVNNSKIEDIKPLSWLVRFVSNMLWFRSLDENRYIGYKTDS
;
A
#
# COMPACT_ATOMS: atom_id res chain seq x y z
N MET A 1 8.59 -6.96 -6.33
CA MET A 1 9.26 -5.85 -5.61
C MET A 1 8.51 -4.56 -5.88
N LEU A 2 8.63 -3.58 -4.97
CA LEU A 2 8.04 -2.25 -5.14
C LEU A 2 8.89 -1.45 -6.14
N LYS A 3 8.27 -0.93 -7.21
CA LYS A 3 8.91 -0.05 -8.21
C LYS A 3 8.71 1.41 -7.90
N ARG A 4 7.52 1.77 -7.43
CA ARG A 4 7.15 3.15 -7.20
C ARG A 4 6.10 3.25 -6.11
N PHE A 5 6.25 4.26 -5.27
CA PHE A 5 5.29 4.63 -4.26
C PHE A 5 4.95 6.11 -4.38
N GLU A 6 3.67 6.45 -4.35
CA GLU A 6 3.20 7.82 -4.31
C GLU A 6 2.22 8.02 -3.15
N VAL A 7 2.28 9.19 -2.53
CA VAL A 7 1.32 9.61 -1.50
C VAL A 7 1.00 11.09 -1.63
N THR A 8 -0.27 11.43 -1.44
CA THR A 8 -0.76 12.83 -1.44
C THR A 8 -1.78 13.01 -0.31
N TYR A 9 -1.78 14.19 0.32
CA TYR A 9 -2.70 14.61 1.38
C TYR A 9 -2.65 13.79 2.69
N PHE A 10 -1.55 13.07 2.93
CA PHE A 10 -1.31 12.34 4.17
C PHE A 10 -0.42 13.15 5.12
N LYS A 11 -0.85 13.32 6.38
CA LYS A 11 -0.12 14.03 7.45
C LYS A 11 0.49 15.36 6.96
N ASN A 12 1.80 15.49 6.81
CA ASN A 12 2.43 16.75 6.41
C ASN A 12 2.61 16.92 4.89
N PHE A 13 2.07 16.01 4.07
CA PHE A 13 2.23 16.02 2.62
C PHE A 13 1.03 16.68 1.94
N ALA A 14 1.04 18.01 1.86
CA ALA A 14 0.06 18.76 1.07
C ALA A 14 0.19 18.47 -0.45
N ASN A 15 1.43 18.25 -0.89
CA ASN A 15 1.75 17.91 -2.28
C ASN A 15 2.13 16.43 -2.41
N ARG A 16 2.08 15.94 -3.64
CA ARG A 16 2.44 14.57 -3.98
C ARG A 16 3.92 14.29 -3.74
N ILE A 17 4.21 13.26 -2.96
CA ILE A 17 5.55 12.69 -2.77
C ILE A 17 5.65 11.41 -3.60
N ILE A 18 6.80 11.22 -4.27
CA ILE A 18 7.07 10.06 -5.11
C ILE A 18 8.40 9.45 -4.67
N LEU A 19 8.39 8.15 -4.38
CA LEU A 19 9.58 7.33 -4.25
C LEU A 19 9.66 6.42 -5.48
N ASP A 20 10.65 6.67 -6.34
CA ASP A 20 10.90 5.88 -7.53
C ASP A 20 12.11 4.96 -7.30
N PHE A 21 11.85 3.66 -7.18
CA PHE A 21 12.87 2.64 -6.96
C PHE A 21 13.53 2.20 -8.27
N THR A 22 13.04 2.67 -9.42
CA THR A 22 13.60 2.39 -10.75
C THR A 22 14.71 3.37 -11.16
N ASP A 23 14.90 4.48 -10.43
CA ASP A 23 16.00 5.45 -10.63
C ASP A 23 17.34 4.87 -10.14
N VAL A 24 17.68 3.69 -10.66
CA VAL A 24 18.97 3.04 -10.49
C VAL A 24 19.95 3.77 -11.40
N ARG A 25 20.60 4.79 -10.85
CA ARG A 25 21.71 5.52 -11.50
C ARG A 25 22.97 4.65 -11.56
N ASP A 26 24.13 5.27 -11.82
CA ASP A 26 25.46 4.64 -11.83
C ASP A 26 25.94 4.17 -10.43
N TYR A 27 25.21 3.26 -9.78
CA TYR A 27 25.63 2.56 -8.56
C TYR A 27 26.70 1.51 -8.89
N ARG A 28 27.88 1.97 -9.31
CA ARG A 28 29.00 1.08 -9.70
C ARG A 28 29.70 0.42 -8.51
N PHE A 29 29.59 1.02 -7.32
CA PHE A 29 30.36 0.60 -6.15
C PHE A 29 29.51 -0.03 -5.03
N ASN A 30 28.20 0.21 -5.01
CA ASN A 30 27.27 -0.28 -3.97
C ASN A 30 26.16 -1.16 -4.58
N THR A 31 26.55 -2.16 -5.35
CA THR A 31 25.62 -3.10 -6.01
C THR A 31 24.73 -3.86 -5.01
N CYS A 32 25.18 -4.00 -3.75
CA CYS A 32 24.40 -4.61 -2.67
C CYS A 32 23.16 -3.78 -2.23
N CYS A 33 23.04 -2.54 -2.71
CA CYS A 33 21.87 -1.68 -2.54
C CYS A 33 20.85 -1.84 -3.68
N ILE A 34 21.19 -2.61 -4.73
CA ILE A 34 20.33 -2.91 -5.86
C ILE A 34 19.88 -4.38 -5.77
N LYS A 35 18.64 -4.64 -6.13
CA LYS A 35 18.13 -5.99 -6.37
C LYS A 35 17.16 -5.96 -7.53
N ASP A 36 17.31 -6.87 -8.48
CA ASP A 36 16.43 -6.98 -9.67
C ASP A 36 16.30 -5.65 -10.44
N ASN A 37 17.41 -4.91 -10.56
CA ASN A 37 17.47 -3.57 -11.17
C ASN A 37 16.56 -2.52 -10.49
N LEU A 38 16.29 -2.69 -9.20
CA LEU A 38 15.57 -1.73 -8.36
C LEU A 38 16.40 -1.37 -7.12
N LEU A 39 16.21 -0.15 -6.62
CA LEU A 39 16.74 0.26 -5.33
C LEU A 39 16.13 -0.62 -4.22
N ASN A 40 16.98 -1.29 -3.44
CA ASN A 40 16.59 -2.21 -2.37
C ASN A 40 16.87 -1.63 -0.98
N LYS A 41 18.00 -0.93 -0.82
CA LYS A 41 18.39 -0.30 0.44
C LYS A 41 18.50 1.21 0.23
N ILE A 42 17.70 1.97 0.97
CA ILE A 42 17.57 3.43 0.81
C ILE A 42 17.70 4.10 2.17
N ILE A 43 18.37 5.26 2.20
CA ILE A 43 18.43 6.15 3.36
C ILE A 43 17.70 7.44 2.99
N ILE A 44 16.75 7.85 3.83
CA ILE A 44 16.06 9.13 3.71
C ILE A 44 16.52 10.04 4.84
N TYR A 45 17.18 11.15 4.50
CA TYR A 45 17.70 12.13 5.46
C TYR A 45 17.27 13.55 5.05
N GLY A 46 17.40 14.49 5.98
CA GLY A 46 16.94 15.87 5.79
C GLY A 46 16.69 16.56 7.12
N ARG A 47 16.36 17.86 7.07
CA ARG A 47 16.12 18.68 8.25
C ARG A 47 14.98 18.14 9.13
N ASN A 48 14.96 18.54 10.39
CA ASN A 48 13.86 18.17 11.30
C ASN A 48 12.52 18.71 10.76
N ALA A 49 11.43 18.04 11.14
CA ALA A 49 10.05 18.38 10.77
C ALA A 49 9.67 18.31 9.27
N VAL A 50 10.57 17.93 8.34
CA VAL A 50 10.22 17.81 6.89
C VAL A 50 9.38 16.58 6.52
N GLY A 51 8.99 15.74 7.49
CA GLY A 51 8.14 14.57 7.24
C GLY A 51 8.84 13.24 7.00
N LYS A 52 10.15 13.12 7.25
CA LYS A 52 10.91 11.86 7.04
C LYS A 52 10.24 10.64 7.70
N SER A 53 9.84 10.78 8.97
CA SER A 53 9.14 9.72 9.70
C SER A 53 7.75 9.42 9.12
N ASN A 54 7.07 10.45 8.61
CA ASN A 54 5.76 10.31 7.99
C ASN A 54 5.83 9.59 6.63
N ILE A 55 6.95 9.68 5.90
CA ILE A 55 7.17 8.86 4.69
C ILE A 55 7.17 7.38 5.06
N GLY A 56 7.84 7.01 6.17
CA GLY A 56 7.82 5.65 6.69
C GLY A 56 6.40 5.20 7.04
N LEU A 57 5.62 6.04 7.75
CA LEU A 57 4.23 5.71 8.06
C LEU A 57 3.35 5.59 6.81
N ALA A 58 3.55 6.45 5.81
CA ALA A 58 2.81 6.45 4.57
C ALA A 58 3.05 5.16 3.76
N LEU A 59 4.32 4.74 3.67
CA LEU A 59 4.73 3.52 2.96
C LEU A 59 4.17 2.26 3.62
N PHE A 60 4.00 2.27 4.93
CA PHE A 60 3.47 1.14 5.71
C PHE A 60 1.96 1.19 5.92
N ASP A 61 1.27 2.27 5.52
CA ASP A 61 -0.19 2.37 5.69
C ASP A 61 -0.93 1.22 5.00
N ILE A 62 -0.42 0.73 3.87
CA ILE A 62 -1.02 -0.38 3.12
C ILE A 62 -1.19 -1.66 3.97
N THR A 63 -0.34 -1.86 4.97
CA THR A 63 -0.44 -3.04 5.84
C THR A 63 -1.68 -3.01 6.72
N THR A 64 -2.25 -1.83 6.99
CA THR A 64 -3.38 -1.66 7.93
C THR A 64 -4.69 -2.26 7.44
N HIS A 65 -4.85 -2.43 6.11
CA HIS A 65 -6.06 -3.03 5.52
C HIS A 65 -5.81 -4.29 4.71
N LEU A 66 -4.57 -4.54 4.26
CA LEU A 66 -4.22 -5.77 3.52
C LEU A 66 -3.58 -6.86 4.39
N ALA A 67 -3.11 -6.55 5.59
CA ALA A 67 -2.44 -7.51 6.47
C ALA A 67 -2.96 -7.42 7.92
N ASP A 68 -2.90 -8.54 8.65
CA ASP A 68 -3.21 -8.58 10.08
C ASP A 68 -1.98 -8.18 10.89
N LYS A 69 -1.60 -6.90 10.80
CA LYS A 69 -0.46 -6.34 11.52
C LYS A 69 -0.91 -5.59 12.76
N ASN A 70 -0.16 -5.75 13.84
CA ASN A 70 -0.29 -4.86 14.98
C ASN A 70 0.30 -3.49 14.59
N VAL A 71 -0.46 -2.44 14.85
CA VAL A 71 -0.06 -1.05 14.64
C VAL A 71 -0.04 -0.39 16.00
N SER A 72 1.10 0.16 16.40
CA SER A 72 1.17 0.86 17.70
C SER A 72 0.12 1.99 17.76
N PRO A 73 -0.64 2.11 18.86
CA PRO A 73 -1.66 3.15 18.99
C PRO A 73 -1.09 4.56 18.75
N GLY A 74 -1.91 5.44 18.17
CA GLY A 74 -1.57 6.84 17.92
C GLY A 74 -0.61 7.11 16.75
N LEU A 75 -0.06 6.09 16.07
CA LEU A 75 0.84 6.29 14.93
C LEU A 75 0.17 7.06 13.78
N TYR A 76 -1.12 6.79 13.55
CA TYR A 76 -1.88 7.34 12.44
C TYR A 76 -2.84 8.48 12.85
N ASP A 77 -2.67 9.04 14.04
CA ASP A 77 -3.41 10.23 14.46
C ASP A 77 -3.13 11.40 13.50
N HIS A 78 -4.13 12.28 13.33
CA HIS A 78 -4.09 13.38 12.36
C HIS A 78 -3.72 12.88 10.96
N TYR A 79 -4.53 11.94 10.45
CA TYR A 79 -4.25 11.16 9.25
C TYR A 79 -4.13 12.02 7.99
N LEU A 80 -5.05 12.97 7.81
CA LEU A 80 -5.10 13.87 6.67
C LEU A 80 -4.20 15.09 6.87
N ASN A 81 -3.76 15.68 5.76
CA ASN A 81 -3.06 16.94 5.79
C ASN A 81 -3.99 18.10 6.16
N ALA A 82 -3.63 18.84 7.21
CA ALA A 82 -4.42 19.93 7.74
C ALA A 82 -4.49 21.15 6.81
N ASP A 83 -3.52 21.30 5.90
CA ASP A 83 -3.44 22.41 4.95
C ASP A 83 -4.11 22.08 3.60
N SER A 84 -4.61 20.86 3.43
CA SER A 84 -5.24 20.41 2.19
C SER A 84 -6.75 20.62 2.22
N SER A 85 -7.32 20.97 1.07
CA SER A 85 -8.78 20.98 0.86
C SER A 85 -9.34 19.61 0.48
N SER A 86 -8.51 18.56 0.49
CA SER A 86 -8.94 17.19 0.14
C SER A 86 -9.44 16.45 1.37
N ASP A 87 -10.58 15.77 1.21
CA ASP A 87 -11.18 14.96 2.27
C ASP A 87 -10.55 13.57 2.43
N PHE A 88 -9.51 13.25 1.66
CA PHE A 88 -8.85 11.95 1.69
C PHE A 88 -7.35 12.05 1.40
N ALA A 89 -6.59 11.10 1.94
CA ALA A 89 -5.24 10.81 1.46
C ALA A 89 -5.30 9.75 0.37
N GLU A 90 -4.50 9.92 -0.68
CA GLU A 90 -4.38 8.98 -1.79
C GLU A 90 -3.00 8.34 -1.78
N PHE A 91 -2.98 7.02 -1.96
CA PHE A 91 -1.77 6.22 -2.00
C PHE A 91 -1.76 5.41 -3.27
N ARG A 92 -0.58 5.30 -3.88
CA ARG A 92 -0.34 4.48 -5.07
C ARG A 92 0.92 3.65 -4.87
N TYR A 93 0.81 2.37 -5.21
CA TYR A 93 1.90 1.43 -5.22
C TYR A 93 1.97 0.75 -6.58
N ASP A 94 3.09 0.90 -7.27
CA ASP A 94 3.39 0.13 -8.47
C ASP A 94 4.41 -0.95 -8.10
N PHE A 95 4.01 -2.22 -8.24
CA PHE A 95 4.83 -3.39 -8.01
C PHE A 95 5.24 -4.05 -9.33
N GLN A 96 6.33 -4.79 -9.28
CA GLN A 96 6.78 -5.70 -10.34
C GLN A 96 7.11 -7.05 -9.73
N PHE A 97 6.36 -8.08 -10.12
CA PHE A 97 6.64 -9.45 -9.73
C PHE A 97 6.91 -10.24 -11.00
N GLU A 98 8.14 -10.76 -11.12
CA GLU A 98 8.60 -11.33 -12.39
C GLU A 98 8.42 -10.30 -13.53
N GLN A 99 7.68 -10.64 -14.58
CA GLN A 99 7.36 -9.73 -15.69
C GLN A 99 6.00 -9.04 -15.55
N ILE A 100 5.27 -9.29 -14.46
CA ILE A 100 3.92 -8.75 -14.23
C ILE A 100 3.98 -7.47 -13.40
N GLY A 101 3.44 -6.39 -13.96
CA GLY A 101 3.26 -5.10 -13.28
C GLY A 101 1.90 -5.02 -12.59
N ILE A 102 1.88 -4.60 -11.33
CA ILE A 102 0.63 -4.40 -10.57
C ILE A 102 0.59 -2.97 -10.04
N SER A 103 -0.44 -2.21 -10.41
CA SER A 103 -0.72 -0.89 -9.86
C SER A 103 -1.88 -1.00 -8.89
N TYR A 104 -1.67 -0.60 -7.64
CA TYR A 104 -2.70 -0.56 -6.61
C TYR A 104 -2.83 0.86 -6.05
N VAL A 105 -4.04 1.40 -6.15
CA VAL A 105 -4.38 2.75 -5.70
C VAL A 105 -5.50 2.65 -4.67
N TYR A 106 -5.37 3.38 -3.58
CA TYR A 106 -6.45 3.48 -2.60
C TYR A 106 -6.51 4.86 -1.97
N ARG A 107 -7.68 5.18 -1.40
CA ARG A 107 -7.90 6.42 -0.67
C ARG A 107 -8.47 6.14 0.71
N LYS A 108 -8.07 6.93 1.70
CA LYS A 108 -8.53 6.84 3.09
C LYS A 108 -8.78 8.20 3.71
N THR A 109 -9.77 8.26 4.58
CA THR A 109 -10.04 9.41 5.46
C THR A 109 -9.39 9.25 6.83
N ALA A 110 -9.20 7.99 7.27
CA ALA A 110 -8.52 7.60 8.50
C ALA A 110 -7.91 6.20 8.33
N VAL A 111 -7.10 5.76 9.30
CA VAL A 111 -6.37 4.47 9.25
C VAL A 111 -7.26 3.28 8.89
N ASN A 112 -8.49 3.23 9.43
CA ASN A 112 -9.45 2.14 9.22
C ASN A 112 -10.62 2.53 8.30
N SER A 113 -10.51 3.61 7.53
CA SER A 113 -11.61 4.17 6.74
C SER A 113 -11.24 4.30 5.27
N LEU A 114 -11.42 3.20 4.53
CA LEU A 114 -11.18 3.10 3.09
C LEU A 114 -12.36 3.72 2.32
N VAL A 115 -12.07 4.63 1.39
CA VAL A 115 -13.11 5.31 0.58
C VAL A 115 -13.05 4.95 -0.90
N TYR A 116 -11.89 4.49 -1.37
CA TYR A 116 -11.67 4.06 -2.75
C TYR A 116 -10.59 2.99 -2.84
N GLU A 117 -10.75 2.05 -3.77
CA GLU A 117 -9.70 1.13 -4.22
C GLU A 117 -9.76 0.95 -5.74
N GLU A 118 -8.58 0.76 -6.33
CA GLU A 118 -8.39 0.42 -7.73
C GLU A 118 -7.17 -0.48 -7.87
N LEU A 119 -7.28 -1.49 -8.72
CA LEU A 119 -6.17 -2.37 -9.06
C LEU A 119 -6.11 -2.62 -10.56
N SER A 120 -4.91 -2.55 -11.12
CA SER A 120 -4.63 -2.87 -12.51
C SER A 120 -3.43 -3.83 -12.60
N ILE A 121 -3.49 -4.77 -13.55
CA ILE A 121 -2.40 -5.69 -13.90
C ILE A 121 -1.99 -5.41 -15.35
N ASP A 122 -0.72 -5.12 -15.58
CA ASP A 122 -0.17 -4.79 -16.90
C ASP A 122 -0.98 -3.72 -17.65
N GLY A 123 -1.47 -2.71 -16.91
CA GLY A 123 -2.30 -1.63 -17.44
C GLY A 123 -3.79 -1.97 -17.58
N ASN A 124 -4.18 -3.25 -17.49
CA ASN A 124 -5.58 -3.66 -17.53
C ASN A 124 -6.22 -3.51 -16.16
N LYS A 125 -7.31 -2.74 -16.10
CA LYS A 125 -8.08 -2.50 -14.88
C LYS A 125 -8.79 -3.78 -14.45
N ILE A 126 -8.44 -4.29 -13.26
CA ILE A 126 -9.03 -5.51 -12.70
C ILE A 126 -10.29 -5.18 -11.92
N PHE A 127 -10.21 -4.19 -11.04
CA PHE A 127 -11.38 -3.67 -10.35
C PHE A 127 -11.22 -2.21 -9.94
N THR A 128 -12.36 -1.56 -9.72
CA THR A 128 -12.47 -0.31 -8.95
C THR A 128 -13.61 -0.43 -7.96
N TYR A 129 -13.50 0.23 -6.83
CA TYR A 129 -14.58 0.27 -5.84
C TYR A 129 -14.59 1.60 -5.09
N ASN A 130 -15.76 2.23 -5.06
CA ASN A 130 -16.03 3.42 -4.27
C ASN A 130 -16.91 3.04 -3.08
N PHE A 131 -16.35 3.12 -1.88
CA PHE A 131 -17.01 2.70 -0.64
C PHE A 131 -18.14 3.65 -0.22
N LEU A 132 -18.01 4.94 -0.52
CA LEU A 132 -19.04 5.95 -0.22
C LEU A 132 -20.31 5.71 -1.05
N LYS A 133 -20.13 5.40 -2.34
CA LYS A 133 -21.23 5.12 -3.28
C LYS A 133 -21.67 3.66 -3.26
N ARG A 134 -20.92 2.77 -2.60
CA ARG A 134 -21.07 1.32 -2.64
C ARG A 134 -21.18 0.76 -4.06
N LYS A 135 -20.36 1.30 -4.96
CA LYS A 135 -20.34 0.94 -6.39
C LYS A 135 -18.93 0.62 -6.81
N GLY A 136 -18.79 -0.42 -7.62
CA GLY A 136 -17.52 -0.79 -8.21
C GLY A 136 -17.70 -1.43 -9.57
N ASP A 137 -16.59 -1.49 -10.30
CA ASP A 137 -16.45 -2.22 -11.55
C ASP A 137 -15.53 -3.42 -11.28
N PHE A 138 -16.01 -4.61 -11.59
CA PHE A 138 -15.31 -5.89 -11.40
C PHE A 138 -15.19 -6.66 -12.72
N THR A 139 -15.45 -6.01 -13.86
CA THR A 139 -15.43 -6.66 -15.18
C THR A 139 -14.08 -7.30 -15.48
N GLY A 140 -12.97 -6.66 -15.10
CA GLY A 140 -11.63 -7.23 -15.25
C GLY A 140 -11.33 -8.42 -14.34
N LEU A 141 -12.12 -8.62 -13.28
CA LEU A 141 -11.94 -9.73 -12.34
C LEU A 141 -12.60 -11.03 -12.84
N THR A 142 -13.65 -10.95 -13.66
CA THR A 142 -14.36 -12.15 -14.14
C THR A 142 -13.48 -13.09 -14.95
N ALA A 143 -12.43 -12.55 -15.60
CA ALA A 143 -11.41 -13.32 -16.30
C ALA A 143 -10.54 -14.17 -15.35
N TYR A 144 -10.45 -13.80 -14.07
CA TYR A 144 -9.64 -14.46 -13.05
C TYR A 144 -10.50 -15.30 -12.10
N VAL A 145 -11.58 -14.70 -11.57
CA VAL A 145 -12.41 -15.31 -10.51
C VAL A 145 -13.90 -15.13 -10.82
N PRO A 146 -14.45 -15.87 -11.81
CA PRO A 146 -15.83 -15.67 -12.27
C PRO A 146 -16.89 -16.03 -11.22
N SER A 147 -16.56 -16.89 -10.25
CA SER A 147 -17.49 -17.37 -9.22
C SER A 147 -17.43 -16.59 -7.91
N LEU A 148 -16.67 -15.50 -7.84
CA LEU A 148 -16.52 -14.74 -6.60
C LEU A 148 -17.80 -13.94 -6.29
N ASN A 149 -18.46 -14.29 -5.19
CA ASN A 149 -19.63 -13.56 -4.70
C ASN A 149 -19.19 -12.42 -3.76
N PHE A 150 -19.68 -11.20 -3.96
CA PHE A 150 -19.39 -10.04 -3.11
C PHE A 150 -20.50 -9.72 -2.10
N GLU A 151 -21.61 -10.46 -2.10
CA GLU A 151 -22.78 -10.23 -1.24
C GLU A 151 -22.44 -10.25 0.26
N PHE A 152 -21.54 -11.14 0.67
CA PHE A 152 -21.14 -11.30 2.07
C PHE A 152 -19.92 -10.47 2.48
N ARG A 153 -19.46 -9.55 1.62
CA ARG A 153 -18.31 -8.71 1.96
C ARG A 153 -18.72 -7.64 2.96
N GLU A 154 -18.00 -7.58 4.09
CA GLU A 154 -18.14 -6.49 5.05
C GLU A 154 -17.84 -5.13 4.39
N GLY A 155 -18.63 -4.11 4.73
CA GLY A 155 -18.64 -2.83 4.03
C GLY A 155 -17.27 -2.12 4.00
N ASN A 156 -16.49 -2.21 5.08
CA ASN A 156 -15.18 -1.55 5.21
C ASN A 156 -13.99 -2.47 4.87
N LEU A 157 -14.23 -3.74 4.57
CA LEU A 157 -13.17 -4.68 4.21
C LEU A 157 -12.63 -4.34 2.82
N SER A 158 -11.30 -4.31 2.70
CA SER A 158 -10.64 -4.13 1.42
C SER A 158 -11.11 -5.16 0.41
N VAL A 159 -11.44 -4.68 -0.79
CA VAL A 159 -11.81 -5.50 -1.94
C VAL A 159 -10.69 -6.46 -2.30
N LEU A 160 -9.45 -5.97 -2.35
CA LEU A 160 -8.29 -6.80 -2.65
C LEU A 160 -8.11 -7.90 -1.61
N ARG A 161 -8.20 -7.56 -0.32
CA ARG A 161 -8.11 -8.54 0.77
C ARG A 161 -9.22 -9.58 0.67
N TYR A 162 -10.45 -9.17 0.37
CA TYR A 162 -11.57 -10.07 0.19
C TYR A 162 -11.34 -11.04 -0.98
N ILE A 163 -10.91 -10.53 -2.14
CA ILE A 163 -10.60 -11.36 -3.32
C ILE A 163 -9.53 -12.39 -2.95
N VAL A 164 -8.43 -11.98 -2.32
CA VAL A 164 -7.33 -12.89 -2.01
C VAL A 164 -7.72 -13.99 -1.02
N ASN A 165 -8.59 -13.68 -0.05
CA ASN A 165 -9.02 -14.64 0.97
C ASN A 165 -10.09 -15.62 0.49
N ASN A 166 -10.84 -15.28 -0.57
CA ASN A 166 -11.99 -16.06 -1.05
C ASN A 166 -11.78 -16.67 -2.45
N SER A 167 -10.57 -16.56 -3.00
CA SER A 167 -10.22 -17.13 -4.31
C SER A 167 -9.12 -18.17 -4.18
N LYS A 168 -9.05 -19.11 -5.12
CA LYS A 168 -7.94 -20.07 -5.16
C LYS A 168 -6.67 -19.36 -5.59
N ILE A 169 -5.55 -19.61 -4.90
CA ILE A 169 -4.26 -18.95 -5.14
C ILE A 169 -3.82 -19.02 -6.62
N GLU A 170 -4.12 -20.12 -7.31
CA GLU A 170 -3.81 -20.34 -8.72
C GLU A 170 -4.45 -19.28 -9.64
N ASP A 171 -5.70 -18.90 -9.34
CA ASP A 171 -6.51 -17.96 -10.13
C ASP A 171 -6.09 -16.50 -9.90
N ILE A 172 -5.42 -16.22 -8.78
CA ILE A 172 -5.08 -14.87 -8.33
C ILE A 172 -3.59 -14.69 -8.06
N LYS A 173 -2.74 -15.51 -8.70
CA LYS A 173 -1.30 -15.57 -8.39
C LYS A 173 -0.64 -14.19 -8.31
N PRO A 174 -0.87 -13.23 -9.24
CA PRO A 174 -0.31 -11.88 -9.12
C PRO A 174 -0.80 -11.11 -7.87
N LEU A 175 -2.10 -11.19 -7.56
CA LEU A 175 -2.68 -10.53 -6.39
C LEU A 175 -2.15 -11.13 -5.09
N SER A 176 -1.95 -12.45 -5.07
CA SER A 176 -1.38 -13.17 -3.92
C SER A 176 0.05 -12.72 -3.63
N TRP A 177 0.85 -12.41 -4.66
CA TRP A 177 2.21 -11.89 -4.49
C TRP A 177 2.23 -10.50 -3.85
N LEU A 178 1.30 -9.62 -4.25
CA LEU A 178 1.14 -8.30 -3.64
C LEU A 178 0.80 -8.44 -2.16
N VAL A 179 -0.27 -9.19 -1.83
CA VAL A 179 -0.70 -9.34 -0.44
C VAL A 179 0.38 -10.03 0.40
N ARG A 180 1.06 -11.05 -0.15
CA ARG A 180 2.20 -11.69 0.52
C ARG A 180 3.35 -10.71 0.76
N PHE A 181 3.68 -9.84 -0.20
CA PHE A 181 4.70 -8.81 -0.02
C PHE A 181 4.33 -7.88 1.14
N VAL A 182 3.10 -7.37 1.16
CA VAL A 182 2.59 -6.47 2.20
C VAL A 182 2.57 -7.15 3.57
N SER A 183 2.14 -8.41 3.64
CA SER A 183 2.13 -9.20 4.88
C SER A 183 3.52 -9.46 5.46
N ASN A 184 4.59 -9.34 4.66
CA ASN A 184 5.97 -9.48 5.13
C ASN A 184 6.65 -8.12 5.42
N MET A 185 5.94 -7.00 5.27
CA MET A 185 6.48 -5.69 5.66
C MET A 185 6.57 -5.59 7.19
N LEU A 186 7.70 -5.06 7.68
CA LEU A 186 7.97 -4.77 9.08
C LEU A 186 8.54 -3.36 9.24
N TRP A 187 7.98 -2.58 10.17
CA TRP A 187 8.44 -1.24 10.51
C TRP A 187 8.82 -1.19 11.99
N PHE A 188 9.94 -0.53 12.30
CA PHE A 188 10.44 -0.35 13.65
C PHE A 188 10.91 1.08 13.85
N ARG A 189 10.68 1.63 15.04
CA ARG A 189 11.18 2.92 15.49
C ARG A 189 11.59 2.83 16.95
N SER A 190 12.77 3.36 17.26
CA SER A 190 13.28 3.51 18.62
C SER A 190 13.84 4.93 18.74
N LEU A 191 12.97 5.88 19.12
CA LEU A 191 13.36 7.28 19.39
C LEU A 191 13.11 7.56 20.88
N ASP A 192 11.85 7.82 21.22
CA ASP A 192 11.42 8.02 22.62
C ASP A 192 10.86 6.72 23.21
N GLU A 193 10.09 5.99 22.40
CA GLU A 193 9.51 4.68 22.73
C GLU A 193 9.77 3.70 21.59
N ASN A 194 9.81 2.42 21.92
CA ASN A 194 9.84 1.36 20.94
C ASN A 194 8.45 1.19 20.31
N ARG A 195 8.35 1.51 19.01
CA ARG A 195 7.10 1.39 18.23
C ARG A 195 7.34 0.51 17.01
N TYR A 196 6.30 -0.20 16.58
CA TYR A 196 6.39 -1.09 15.44
C TYR A 196 5.07 -1.23 14.67
N ILE A 197 5.18 -1.64 13.41
CA ILE A 197 4.09 -2.18 12.57
C ILE A 197 4.56 -3.55 12.13
N GLY A 198 3.94 -4.61 12.63
CA GLY A 198 4.52 -5.94 12.57
C GLY A 198 3.61 -7.04 13.08
N TYR A 199 4.19 -8.24 13.24
CA TYR A 199 3.47 -9.36 13.83
C TYR A 199 3.23 -9.11 15.32
N LYS A 200 2.06 -9.50 15.80
CA LYS A 200 1.82 -9.65 17.23
C LYS A 200 2.33 -11.03 17.62
N THR A 201 3.16 -11.14 18.65
CA THR A 201 3.35 -12.42 19.34
C THR A 201 2.07 -12.70 20.10
N ASP A 202 1.42 -13.83 19.80
CA ASP A 202 0.32 -14.34 20.63
C ASP A 202 0.83 -14.39 22.08
N SER A 203 0.15 -13.64 22.95
CA SER A 203 0.39 -13.59 24.39
C SER A 203 -0.71 -14.37 25.08
#